data_AF-A0A913XWE8-F1
#
_entry.id   AF-A0A913XWE8-F1
#
_cell.length_a   1.000
_cell.length_b   1.000
_cell.length_c   1.000
_cell.angle_alpha   90.00
_cell.angle_beta   90.00
_cell.angle_gamma   90.00
#
_symmetry.space_group_name_H-M   'P 1'
#
loop_
_entity.id
_entity.type
_entity.pdbx_description
1 polymer ?
#
loop_
_entity_poly.entity_id
_entity_poly.type
_entity_poly.pdbx_seq_one_letter_code
_entity_poly.pdbx_strand_id
1 'polypeptide(L)'
;MMDKRRKPYTIVQFAGFFVVLFSITSGNDAAGLIDKGCSSEFSRLDVRIDGQAIVCGNVYSLEKVGGSHIPEIQFSSASNTKKYTVVMIDPDAPSNSRPTQRSWLHYLAVNIEGSDIQNFVSLSDSLSSTVEYNPPTPPGGSGLHRYIIYVLQQSGSVNPGSFFQRGKFKIDKFVEDHSLTPVASNMFKTEQVE
;
A
#
# COMPACT_ATOMS: atom_id res chain seq x y z
N MET A 1 7.82 0.43 -76.69
CA MET A 1 7.62 1.38 -75.56
C MET A 1 7.29 0.54 -74.34
N MET A 2 8.22 0.51 -73.37
CA MET A 2 8.38 -0.56 -72.38
C MET A 2 7.52 -0.38 -71.10
N ASP A 3 6.91 -1.51 -70.73
CA ASP A 3 6.66 -2.09 -69.40
C ASP A 3 7.05 -1.28 -68.15
N LYS A 4 6.05 -0.94 -67.31
CA LYS A 4 6.20 -0.36 -65.97
C LYS A 4 6.30 -1.47 -64.92
N ARG A 5 7.51 -1.97 -64.68
CA ARG A 5 7.81 -2.89 -63.57
C ARG A 5 7.65 -2.19 -62.20
N ARG A 6 6.66 -2.63 -61.40
CA ARG A 6 6.55 -2.28 -59.98
C ARG A 6 7.65 -3.02 -59.20
N LYS A 7 8.45 -2.28 -58.40
CA LYS A 7 9.41 -2.87 -57.46
C LYS A 7 8.66 -3.46 -56.25
N PRO A 8 9.07 -4.63 -55.71
CA PRO A 8 8.50 -5.15 -54.47
C PRO A 8 9.05 -4.33 -53.28
N TYR A 9 8.17 -3.95 -52.35
CA TYR A 9 8.55 -3.44 -51.05
C TYR A 9 8.38 -4.57 -50.02
N THR A 10 9.43 -4.84 -49.25
CA THR A 10 9.41 -5.79 -48.14
C THR A 10 8.86 -5.08 -46.91
N ILE A 11 7.76 -5.58 -46.35
CA ILE A 11 7.28 -5.17 -45.03
C ILE A 11 8.13 -5.90 -43.99
N VAL A 12 9.00 -5.17 -43.29
CA VAL A 12 9.70 -5.68 -42.11
C VAL A 12 8.84 -5.34 -40.90
N GLN A 13 8.16 -6.35 -40.35
CA GLN A 13 7.41 -6.22 -39.11
C GLN A 13 8.38 -6.31 -37.94
N PHE A 14 8.78 -5.16 -37.40
CA PHE A 14 9.46 -5.12 -36.10
C PHE A 14 8.42 -5.43 -35.02
N ALA A 15 8.60 -6.55 -34.33
CA ALA A 15 7.89 -6.87 -33.11
C ALA A 15 8.06 -5.70 -32.14
N GLY A 16 6.94 -5.10 -31.75
CA GLY A 16 6.90 -3.97 -30.84
C GLY A 16 7.48 -4.36 -29.48
N PHE A 17 8.74 -4.02 -29.27
CA PHE A 17 9.28 -3.86 -27.93
C PHE A 17 8.77 -2.52 -27.41
N PHE A 18 7.67 -2.55 -26.66
CA PHE A 18 7.27 -1.41 -25.84
C PHE A 18 8.30 -1.26 -24.72
N VAL A 19 9.34 -0.46 -24.96
CA VAL A 19 10.16 0.08 -23.88
C VAL A 19 9.34 1.20 -23.25
N VAL A 20 8.70 0.91 -22.12
CA VAL A 20 8.08 1.94 -21.27
C VAL A 20 9.22 2.74 -20.67
N LEU A 21 9.59 3.84 -21.32
CA LEU A 21 10.47 4.85 -20.75
C LEU A 21 9.69 5.58 -19.66
N PHE A 22 9.95 5.23 -18.40
CA PHE A 22 9.57 6.09 -17.29
C PHE A 22 10.36 7.40 -17.41
N SER A 23 9.68 8.48 -17.79
CA SER A 23 10.25 9.82 -17.68
C SER A 23 10.54 10.08 -16.20
N ILE A 24 11.82 10.12 -15.84
CA ILE A 24 12.26 10.65 -14.55
C ILE A 24 12.06 12.16 -14.61
N THR A 25 10.90 12.63 -14.16
CA THR A 25 10.74 14.04 -13.80
C THR A 25 11.45 14.23 -12.47
N SER A 26 12.68 14.72 -12.52
CA SER A 26 13.30 15.38 -11.38
C SER A 26 12.49 16.64 -11.09
N GLY A 27 11.52 16.52 -10.18
CA GLY A 27 10.65 17.57 -9.71
C GLY A 27 10.14 17.16 -8.32
N ASN A 28 10.43 17.98 -7.32
CA ASN A 28 10.22 17.72 -5.89
C ASN A 28 8.73 17.67 -5.44
N ASP A 29 7.80 17.21 -6.29
CA ASP A 29 6.36 17.19 -5.97
C ASP A 29 5.64 15.91 -6.44
N ALA A 30 6.35 14.79 -6.62
CA ALA A 30 5.69 13.49 -6.69
C ALA A 30 5.24 13.11 -5.26
N ALA A 31 3.96 13.30 -4.95
CA ALA A 31 3.40 12.89 -3.66
C ALA A 31 3.74 11.41 -3.39
N GLY A 32 4.44 11.14 -2.29
CA GLY A 32 4.85 9.80 -1.91
C GLY A 32 3.66 8.94 -1.46
N LEU A 33 3.92 7.68 -1.13
CA LEU A 33 2.88 6.77 -0.62
C LEU A 33 2.20 7.28 0.65
N ILE A 34 2.80 8.18 1.40
CA ILE A 34 2.16 8.79 2.57
C ILE A 34 0.88 9.60 2.24
N ASP A 35 0.70 10.02 0.98
CA ASP A 35 -0.42 10.86 0.55
C ASP A 35 -1.38 10.15 -0.42
N LYS A 36 -1.10 8.90 -0.77
CA LYS A 36 -1.83 8.16 -1.82
C LYS A 36 -2.81 7.10 -1.30
N GLY A 37 -3.16 7.12 -0.01
CA GLY A 37 -3.95 6.05 0.63
C GLY A 37 -5.31 5.74 -0.03
N CYS A 38 -5.93 6.73 -0.68
CA CYS A 38 -7.15 6.58 -1.48
C CYS A 38 -6.96 6.95 -2.96
N SER A 39 -5.72 6.87 -3.47
CA SER A 39 -5.43 7.17 -4.87
C SER A 39 -6.14 6.18 -5.80
N SER A 40 -6.71 6.68 -6.89
CA SER A 40 -7.27 5.84 -7.96
C SER A 40 -6.22 5.08 -8.76
N GLU A 41 -4.93 5.34 -8.52
CA GLU A 41 -3.82 4.57 -9.07
C GLU A 41 -3.75 3.14 -8.50
N PHE A 42 -4.38 2.89 -7.35
CA PHE A 42 -4.37 1.59 -6.69
C PHE A 42 -5.68 0.84 -6.92
N SER A 43 -5.56 -0.49 -6.97
CA SER A 43 -6.73 -1.36 -6.91
C SER A 43 -7.43 -1.22 -5.56
N ARG A 44 -8.73 -1.52 -5.54
CA ARG A 44 -9.51 -1.53 -4.30
C ARG A 44 -9.00 -2.63 -3.37
N LEU A 45 -8.63 -2.24 -2.14
CA LEU A 45 -8.46 -3.15 -1.02
C LEU A 45 -9.73 -3.09 -0.16
N ASP A 46 -10.45 -4.21 -0.08
CA ASP A 46 -11.59 -4.28 0.83
C ASP A 46 -11.08 -4.44 2.26
N VAL A 47 -11.55 -3.56 3.15
CA VAL A 47 -11.20 -3.58 4.57
C VAL A 47 -12.47 -3.63 5.39
N ARG A 48 -12.50 -4.47 6.42
CA ARG A 48 -13.59 -4.56 7.39
C ARG A 48 -13.04 -4.49 8.81
N ILE A 49 -13.79 -3.85 9.69
CA ILE A 49 -13.52 -3.84 11.12
C ILE A 49 -14.83 -4.22 11.82
N ASP A 50 -14.82 -5.31 12.58
CA ASP A 50 -16.00 -5.96 13.16
C ASP A 50 -17.14 -6.13 12.13
N GLY A 51 -16.82 -6.69 10.97
CA GLY A 51 -17.78 -6.92 9.88
C GLY A 51 -18.25 -5.67 9.12
N GLN A 52 -17.96 -4.45 9.59
CA GLN A 52 -18.32 -3.22 8.90
C GLN A 52 -17.27 -2.85 7.85
N ALA A 53 -17.71 -2.61 6.62
CA ALA A 53 -16.83 -2.15 5.55
C ALA A 53 -16.28 -0.74 5.81
N ILE A 54 -14.97 -0.59 5.59
CA ILE A 54 -14.25 0.68 5.64
C ILE A 54 -14.21 1.29 4.25
N VAL A 55 -14.86 2.44 4.11
CA VAL A 55 -14.88 3.25 2.89
C VAL A 55 -13.67 4.19 2.94
N CYS A 56 -12.88 4.16 1.87
CA CYS A 56 -11.61 4.89 1.84
C CYS A 56 -11.82 6.40 2.08
N GLY A 57 -11.06 6.96 3.01
CA GLY A 57 -11.06 8.38 3.33
C GLY A 57 -12.17 8.82 4.28
N ASN A 58 -13.06 7.93 4.69
CA ASN A 58 -14.07 8.24 5.69
C ASN A 58 -13.45 8.38 7.09
N VAL A 59 -14.17 9.13 7.93
CA VAL A 59 -13.87 9.28 9.35
C VAL A 59 -14.72 8.27 10.14
N TYR A 60 -14.09 7.61 11.10
CA TYR A 60 -14.74 6.66 12.01
C TYR A 60 -14.41 7.06 13.46
N SER A 61 -15.27 6.67 14.40
CA SER A 61 -14.99 6.88 15.83
C SER A 61 -13.84 6.00 16.29
N LEU A 62 -13.05 6.48 17.26
CA LEU A 62 -11.95 5.70 17.84
C LEU A 62 -12.44 4.40 18.48
N GLU A 63 -13.64 4.39 19.06
CA GLU A 63 -14.30 3.18 19.55
C GLU A 63 -14.45 2.12 18.46
N LYS A 64 -14.77 2.53 17.22
CA LYS A 64 -15.01 1.60 16.11
C LYS A 64 -13.74 0.98 15.54
N VAL A 65 -12.64 1.73 15.54
CA VAL A 65 -11.42 1.36 14.79
C VAL A 65 -10.18 1.19 15.66
N GLY A 66 -10.25 1.53 16.95
CA GLY A 66 -9.17 1.40 17.93
C GLY A 66 -9.30 0.16 18.81
N GLY A 67 -8.57 0.12 19.92
CA GLY A 67 -8.71 -0.92 20.94
C GLY A 67 -8.37 -2.33 20.42
N SER A 68 -9.26 -3.30 20.66
CA SER A 68 -9.09 -4.71 20.27
C SER A 68 -9.59 -5.02 18.85
N HIS A 69 -10.05 -4.02 18.11
CA HIS A 69 -10.67 -4.21 16.80
C HIS A 69 -9.60 -4.36 15.71
N ILE A 70 -9.36 -5.61 15.29
CA ILE A 70 -8.34 -5.92 14.28
C ILE A 70 -8.98 -5.83 12.89
N PRO A 71 -8.41 -5.07 11.94
CA PRO A 71 -8.90 -5.05 10.58
C PRO A 71 -8.76 -6.40 9.88
N GLU A 72 -9.77 -6.76 9.11
CA GLU A 72 -9.69 -7.80 8.10
C GLU A 72 -9.52 -7.16 6.73
N ILE A 73 -8.66 -7.73 5.90
CA ILE A 73 -8.43 -7.25 4.54
C ILE A 73 -8.78 -8.34 3.53
N GLN A 74 -9.20 -7.93 2.35
CA GLN A 74 -9.36 -8.78 1.18
C GLN A 74 -8.84 -8.05 -0.05
N PHE A 75 -7.87 -8.66 -0.73
CA PHE A 75 -7.43 -8.26 -2.06
C PHE A 75 -7.80 -9.36 -3.05
N SER A 76 -9.05 -9.32 -3.53
CA SER A 76 -9.63 -10.35 -4.41
C SER A 76 -8.89 -10.55 -5.73
N SER A 77 -8.13 -9.54 -6.18
CA SER A 77 -7.30 -9.59 -7.40
C SER A 77 -5.87 -10.06 -7.16
N ALA A 78 -5.54 -10.51 -5.95
CA ALA A 78 -4.23 -11.10 -5.66
C ALA A 78 -3.97 -12.32 -6.54
N SER A 79 -2.75 -12.44 -7.06
CA SER A 79 -2.29 -13.58 -7.83
C SER A 79 -1.78 -14.67 -6.92
N ASN A 80 -2.29 -15.90 -7.07
CA ASN A 80 -1.88 -17.08 -6.29
C ASN A 80 -0.44 -17.53 -6.55
N THR A 81 0.25 -16.94 -7.52
CA THR A 81 1.67 -17.23 -7.83
C THR A 81 2.61 -16.15 -7.34
N LYS A 82 2.09 -15.15 -6.61
CA LYS A 82 2.85 -13.99 -6.13
C LYS A 82 2.77 -13.92 -4.61
N LYS A 83 3.79 -13.27 -4.06
CA LYS A 83 3.87 -12.90 -2.66
C LYS A 83 3.56 -11.43 -2.47
N TYR A 84 3.07 -11.12 -1.29
CA TYR A 84 2.64 -9.78 -0.94
C TYR A 84 3.19 -9.36 0.42
N THR A 85 3.40 -8.05 0.54
CA THR A 85 3.60 -7.35 1.80
C THR A 85 2.32 -6.60 2.12
N VAL A 86 1.86 -6.70 3.36
CA VAL A 86 0.79 -5.87 3.91
C VAL A 86 1.40 -4.96 4.96
N VAL A 87 1.14 -3.66 4.85
CA VAL A 87 1.68 -2.65 5.75
C VAL A 87 0.60 -1.65 6.13
N MET A 88 0.56 -1.29 7.41
CA MET A 88 -0.31 -0.23 7.92
C MET A 88 0.53 0.86 8.57
N ILE A 89 0.30 2.11 8.17
CA ILE A 89 1.03 3.28 8.68
C ILE A 89 0.10 4.41 9.11
N ASP A 90 0.56 5.21 10.07
CA ASP A 90 0.01 6.51 10.44
C ASP A 90 1.02 7.61 10.05
N PRO A 91 0.82 8.34 8.93
CA PRO A 91 1.72 9.40 8.49
C PRO A 91 1.61 10.66 9.35
N ASP A 92 0.67 10.72 10.28
CA ASP A 92 0.30 11.91 11.03
C ASP A 92 0.79 11.85 12.49
N ALA A 93 1.45 10.77 12.91
CA ALA A 93 1.98 10.64 14.28
C ALA A 93 3.08 11.67 14.64
N PRO A 94 3.08 12.24 15.87
CA PRO A 94 2.08 12.09 16.92
C PRO A 94 0.90 13.09 16.80
N SER A 95 0.97 14.04 15.86
CA SER A 95 -0.12 14.97 15.55
C SER A 95 -0.07 15.35 14.08
N ASN A 96 -1.23 15.40 13.44
CA ASN A 96 -1.33 15.74 12.02
C ASN A 96 -0.71 17.10 11.66
N SER A 97 -0.72 18.04 12.61
CA SER A 97 -0.15 19.38 12.47
C SER A 97 1.37 19.41 12.71
N ARG A 98 1.89 18.47 13.50
CA ARG A 98 3.32 18.36 13.87
C ARG A 98 3.78 16.90 13.91
N PRO A 99 3.86 16.22 12.75
CA PRO A 99 4.10 14.78 12.70
C PRO A 99 5.60 14.44 12.82
N THR A 100 6.17 14.63 14.01
CA THR A 100 7.60 14.38 14.29
C THR A 100 7.99 12.89 14.26
N GLN A 101 7.00 12.00 14.36
CA GLN A 101 7.14 10.54 14.24
C GLN A 101 6.47 10.01 12.96
N ARG A 102 6.27 10.90 11.96
CA ARG A 102 5.60 10.64 10.68
C ARG A 102 5.86 9.22 10.19
N SER A 103 4.77 8.57 9.81
CA SER A 103 4.73 7.18 9.36
C SER A 103 5.07 6.23 10.51
N TRP A 104 4.21 6.22 11.53
CA TRP A 104 4.25 5.22 12.58
C TRP A 104 3.78 3.87 12.02
N LEU A 105 4.61 2.84 12.16
CA LEU A 105 4.34 1.50 11.66
C LEU A 105 3.38 0.76 12.60
N HIS A 106 2.11 0.66 12.20
CA HIS A 106 1.08 -0.05 12.94
C HIS A 106 1.11 -1.57 12.70
N TYR A 107 1.44 -1.99 11.47
CA TYR A 107 1.48 -3.40 11.10
C TYR A 107 2.45 -3.64 9.94
N LEU A 108 3.14 -4.77 9.96
CA LEU A 108 3.90 -5.27 8.82
C LEU A 108 3.87 -6.79 8.78
N ALA A 109 3.45 -7.34 7.64
CA ALA A 109 3.59 -8.74 7.30
C ALA A 109 4.15 -8.85 5.88
N VAL A 110 5.12 -9.74 5.69
CA VAL A 110 5.81 -9.95 4.41
C VAL A 110 5.72 -11.41 4.02
N ASN A 111 5.97 -11.69 2.74
CA ASN A 111 5.95 -13.04 2.18
C ASN A 111 4.61 -13.75 2.30
N ILE A 112 3.51 -12.99 2.35
CA ILE A 112 2.15 -13.51 2.36
C ILE A 112 1.86 -14.12 0.98
N GLU A 113 1.39 -15.35 0.92
CA GLU A 113 0.99 -15.95 -0.35
C GLU A 113 -0.30 -15.29 -0.85
N GLY A 114 -0.39 -15.01 -2.15
CA GLY A 114 -1.57 -14.33 -2.71
C GLY A 114 -2.90 -15.03 -2.40
N SER A 115 -2.88 -16.35 -2.30
CA SER A 115 -4.05 -17.15 -1.90
C SER A 115 -4.61 -16.80 -0.52
N ASP A 116 -3.77 -16.32 0.39
CA ASP A 116 -4.14 -16.06 1.78
C ASP A 116 -4.91 -14.74 1.92
N ILE A 117 -4.79 -13.83 0.94
CA ILE A 117 -5.44 -12.51 0.94
C ILE A 117 -6.53 -12.37 -0.13
N GLN A 118 -6.79 -13.41 -0.93
CA GLN A 118 -7.94 -13.43 -1.86
C GLN A 118 -9.29 -13.42 -1.12
N ASN A 119 -9.30 -13.93 0.11
CA ASN A 119 -10.44 -13.88 1.03
C ASN A 119 -10.12 -12.96 2.21
N PHE A 120 -11.12 -12.69 3.05
CA PHE A 120 -10.89 -11.90 4.26
C PHE A 120 -9.93 -12.61 5.21
N VAL A 121 -8.90 -11.88 5.62
CA VAL A 121 -7.91 -12.32 6.60
C VAL A 121 -7.58 -11.17 7.54
N SER A 122 -7.47 -11.48 8.83
CA SER A 122 -7.16 -10.50 9.87
C SER A 122 -5.70 -10.03 9.79
N LEU A 123 -5.46 -8.76 10.08
CA LEU A 123 -4.12 -8.19 10.29
C LEU A 123 -3.58 -8.62 11.67
N SER A 124 -3.35 -9.92 11.83
CA SER A 124 -2.90 -10.54 13.08
C SER A 124 -1.79 -11.57 12.78
N ASP A 125 -1.56 -12.48 13.72
CA ASP A 125 -0.66 -13.64 13.57
C ASP A 125 -1.06 -14.56 12.40
N SER A 126 -2.31 -14.48 11.93
CA SER A 126 -2.79 -15.20 10.74
C SER A 126 -1.96 -14.96 9.48
N LEU A 127 -1.25 -13.83 9.38
CA LEU A 127 -0.35 -13.49 8.27
C LEU A 127 1.14 -13.57 8.65
N SER A 128 1.48 -14.20 9.78
CA SER A 128 2.86 -14.28 10.30
C SER A 128 3.55 -12.90 10.33
N SER A 129 2.94 -11.95 11.04
CA SER A 129 3.41 -10.55 11.03
C SER A 129 4.85 -10.42 11.53
N THR A 130 5.63 -9.62 10.81
CA THR A 130 6.96 -9.16 11.25
C THR A 130 6.84 -8.08 12.31
N VAL A 131 5.84 -7.22 12.20
CA VAL A 131 5.49 -6.22 13.20
C VAL A 131 4.00 -6.40 13.51
N GLU A 132 3.72 -6.84 14.74
CA GLU A 132 2.37 -7.08 15.24
C GLU A 132 1.50 -5.83 15.15
N TYR A 133 0.19 -6.05 15.00
CA TYR A 133 -0.79 -4.99 14.90
C TYR A 133 -0.83 -4.16 16.18
N ASN A 134 -0.64 -2.86 16.01
CA ASN A 134 -0.87 -1.87 17.04
C ASN A 134 -2.12 -1.06 16.64
N PRO A 135 -3.17 -1.00 17.49
CA PRO A 135 -4.38 -0.27 17.14
C PRO A 135 -4.15 1.25 17.02
N PRO A 136 -5.07 1.96 16.34
CA PRO A 136 -5.17 3.41 16.43
C PRO A 136 -5.19 3.90 17.88
N THR A 137 -4.24 4.77 18.21
CA THR A 137 -4.15 5.48 19.50
C THR A 137 -3.67 6.93 19.28
N PRO A 138 -4.38 7.74 18.47
CA PRO A 138 -3.99 9.13 18.26
C PRO A 138 -4.07 9.88 19.59
N PRO A 139 -3.09 10.72 19.97
CA PRO A 139 -3.16 11.48 21.22
C PRO A 139 -4.38 12.41 21.27
N GLY A 140 -4.89 12.69 22.47
CA GLY A 140 -5.96 13.68 22.67
C GLY A 140 -5.59 15.04 22.07
N GLY A 141 -6.50 15.63 21.29
CA GLY A 141 -6.30 16.94 20.67
C GLY A 141 -5.26 16.98 19.53
N SER A 142 -4.77 15.83 19.06
CA SER A 142 -3.75 15.76 17.99
C SER A 142 -4.31 15.95 16.57
N GLY A 143 -5.64 16.00 16.45
CA GLY A 143 -6.43 16.08 15.22
C GLY A 143 -6.71 14.71 14.60
N LEU A 144 -7.29 14.72 13.39
CA LEU A 144 -7.50 13.51 12.60
C LEU A 144 -6.19 12.92 12.11
N HIS A 145 -5.97 11.64 12.42
CA HIS A 145 -4.87 10.83 11.89
C HIS A 145 -5.38 9.92 10.78
N ARG A 146 -4.60 9.79 9.70
CA ARG A 146 -4.83 8.82 8.63
C ARG A 146 -4.22 7.48 9.02
N TYR A 147 -4.95 6.40 8.78
CA TYR A 147 -4.45 5.05 8.90
C TYR A 147 -4.51 4.42 7.52
N ILE A 148 -3.35 4.25 6.89
CA ILE A 148 -3.24 3.80 5.51
C ILE A 148 -2.79 2.35 5.51
N ILE A 149 -3.55 1.48 4.84
CA ILE A 149 -3.21 0.08 4.62
C ILE A 149 -2.83 -0.07 3.14
N TYR A 150 -1.64 -0.58 2.89
CA TYR A 150 -1.15 -0.93 1.56
C TYR A 150 -0.94 -2.43 1.41
N VAL A 151 -1.28 -2.93 0.22
CA VAL A 151 -0.80 -4.20 -0.29
C VAL A 151 0.25 -3.93 -1.37
N LEU A 152 1.43 -4.51 -1.19
CA LEU A 152 2.57 -4.36 -2.07
C LEU A 152 2.93 -5.73 -2.65
N GLN A 153 2.93 -5.86 -3.97
CA GLN A 153 3.36 -7.08 -4.65
C GLN A 153 4.88 -7.21 -4.57
N GLN A 154 5.37 -8.38 -4.21
CA GLN A 154 6.79 -8.68 -4.15
C GLN A 154 7.27 -9.30 -5.47
N SER A 155 8.48 -8.94 -5.89
CA SER A 155 9.19 -9.59 -7.01
C SER A 155 9.88 -10.90 -6.60
N GLY A 156 10.13 -11.08 -5.29
CA GLY A 156 10.68 -12.29 -4.67
C GLY A 156 10.40 -12.30 -3.16
N SER A 157 11.03 -13.19 -2.40
CA SER A 157 10.91 -13.16 -0.93
C SER A 157 11.59 -11.92 -0.36
N VAL A 158 10.96 -11.29 0.63
CA VAL A 158 11.43 -10.09 1.32
C VAL A 158 12.00 -10.50 2.67
N ASN A 159 13.21 -10.05 2.98
CA ASN A 159 13.71 -10.02 4.35
C ASN A 159 13.55 -8.60 4.88
N PRO A 160 12.62 -8.35 5.80
CA PRO A 160 12.27 -6.98 6.20
C PRO A 160 13.29 -6.39 7.18
N GLY A 161 14.30 -7.17 7.61
CA GLY A 161 15.26 -6.77 8.63
C GLY A 161 14.65 -6.71 10.03
N SER A 162 15.40 -6.12 10.96
CA SER A 162 14.96 -5.94 12.35
C SER A 162 14.35 -4.54 12.54
N PHE A 163 13.17 -4.48 13.17
CA PHE A 163 12.53 -3.23 13.55
C PHE A 163 12.76 -2.96 15.04
N PHE A 164 13.51 -1.91 15.36
CA PHE A 164 13.75 -1.48 16.75
C PHE A 164 12.78 -0.39 17.22
N GLN A 165 12.09 0.27 16.28
CA GLN A 165 11.10 1.31 16.56
C GLN A 165 10.03 1.37 15.46
N ARG A 166 8.84 1.83 15.81
CA ARG A 166 7.71 1.99 14.87
C ARG A 166 7.69 3.35 14.17
N GLY A 167 8.16 4.41 14.85
CA GLY A 167 8.15 5.78 14.31
C GLY A 167 9.19 5.99 13.20
N LYS A 168 8.90 6.95 12.31
CA LYS A 168 9.76 7.34 11.17
C LYS A 168 9.97 6.25 10.12
N PHE A 169 9.00 5.34 9.98
CA PHE A 169 9.07 4.30 8.96
C PHE A 169 8.93 4.92 7.56
N LYS A 170 9.95 4.77 6.72
CA LYS A 170 9.97 5.36 5.37
C LYS A 170 9.40 4.37 4.36
N ILE A 171 8.09 4.40 4.15
CA ILE A 171 7.40 3.47 3.23
C ILE A 171 7.95 3.51 1.80
N ASP A 172 8.20 4.70 1.24
CA ASP A 172 8.73 4.84 -0.12
C ASP A 172 10.12 4.18 -0.25
N LYS A 173 10.97 4.39 0.77
CA LYS A 173 12.28 3.74 0.84
C LYS A 173 12.17 2.23 1.01
N PHE A 174 11.23 1.75 1.84
CA PHE A 174 11.02 0.32 2.03
C PHE A 174 10.58 -0.36 0.72
N VAL A 175 9.72 0.31 -0.06
CA VAL A 175 9.29 -0.13 -1.39
C VAL A 175 10.46 -0.18 -2.36
N GLU A 176 11.30 0.86 -2.39
CA GLU A 176 12.50 0.93 -3.23
C GLU A 176 13.52 -0.17 -2.87
N ASP A 177 13.91 -0.25 -1.60
CA ASP A 177 14.95 -1.16 -1.10
C ASP A 177 14.62 -2.64 -1.36
N HIS A 178 13.33 -2.99 -1.42
CA HIS A 178 12.85 -4.35 -1.64
C HIS A 178 12.19 -4.57 -3.01
N SER A 179 12.28 -3.60 -3.93
CA SER A 179 11.71 -3.68 -5.27
C SER A 179 10.23 -4.12 -5.26
N LEU A 180 9.44 -3.49 -4.39
CA LEU A 180 8.02 -3.76 -4.22
C LEU A 180 7.19 -2.92 -5.20
N THR A 181 6.01 -3.41 -5.54
CA THR A 181 5.04 -2.65 -6.35
C THR A 181 3.77 -2.42 -5.54
N PRO A 182 3.42 -1.17 -5.18
CA PRO A 182 2.12 -0.89 -4.55
C PRO A 182 0.98 -1.23 -5.51
N VAL A 183 0.06 -2.09 -5.10
CA VAL A 183 -1.01 -2.61 -5.98
C VAL A 183 -2.42 -2.32 -5.48
N ALA A 184 -2.62 -2.23 -4.16
CA ALA A 184 -3.92 -1.93 -3.58
C ALA A 184 -3.77 -1.11 -2.30
N SER A 185 -4.78 -0.32 -1.97
CA SER A 185 -4.80 0.45 -0.74
C SER A 185 -6.21 0.69 -0.21
N ASN A 186 -6.27 0.99 1.08
CA ASN A 186 -7.42 1.60 1.72
C ASN A 186 -6.92 2.52 2.85
N MET A 187 -7.74 3.44 3.29
CA MET A 187 -7.41 4.38 4.35
C MET A 187 -8.66 4.77 5.11
N PHE A 188 -8.55 4.92 6.42
CA PHE A 188 -9.56 5.61 7.22
C PHE A 188 -8.92 6.69 8.08
N LYS A 189 -9.77 7.56 8.66
CA LYS A 189 -9.35 8.57 9.62
C LYS A 189 -10.05 8.38 10.96
N THR A 190 -9.35 8.67 12.03
CA THR A 190 -9.94 8.79 13.38
C THR A 190 -9.15 9.81 14.19
N GLU A 191 -9.74 10.30 15.26
CA GLU A 191 -9.11 11.17 16.25
C GLU A 191 -9.50 10.74 17.66
N GLN A 192 -8.73 11.19 18.65
CA GLN A 192 -9.14 11.18 20.04
C GLN A 192 -9.54 12.62 20.41
N VAL A 193 -10.84 12.81 20.62
CA VAL A 193 -11.40 14.09 21.11
C VAL A 193 -11.01 14.24 22.58
N GLU A 194 -10.63 15.46 23.00
CA GLU A 194 -10.32 15.79 24.41
C GLU A 194 -11.54 15.68 25.33
#